data_AF-A0A2V6CW25-F1
#
_entry.id   AF-A0A2V6CW25-F1
#
_cell.length_a   1.000
_cell.length_b   1.000
_cell.length_c   1.000
_cell.angle_alpha   90.00
_cell.angle_beta   90.00
_cell.angle_gamma   90.00
#
_symmetry.space_group_name_H-M   'P 1'
#
loop_
_entity.id
_entity.type
_entity.pdbx_description
1 polymer ?
#
loop_
_entity_poly.entity_id
_entity_poly.type
_entity_poly.pdbx_seq_one_letter_code
_entity_poly.pdbx_strand_id
1 'polypeptide(L)'
;ERLCVCLDTAHIFAAGYDIGSDSAVKKTFREFDRVVGRARLAAIHLNDSKSARASRVDRHAHIGKGEIGLAAFRFIMNDRRFRTIPKVLETPKGKEMKEDVMNLRTLRKLITQSP
;
A
#
# COMPACT_ATOMS: atom_id res chain seq x y z
N GLU A 1 -10.59 -18.15 -16.90
CA GLU A 1 -10.63 -18.18 -15.41
C GLU A 1 -11.09 -16.84 -14.85
N ARG A 2 -11.66 -16.82 -13.63
CA ARG A 2 -12.21 -15.61 -12.95
C ARG A 2 -11.52 -15.30 -11.60
N LEU A 3 -10.23 -15.62 -11.46
CA LEU A 3 -9.48 -15.41 -10.22
C LEU A 3 -8.66 -14.10 -10.27
N CYS A 4 -8.85 -13.25 -9.26
CA CYS A 4 -8.09 -12.02 -9.03
C CYS A 4 -7.57 -11.96 -7.59
N VAL A 5 -6.64 -11.04 -7.33
CA VAL A 5 -6.04 -10.81 -6.01
C VAL A 5 -6.15 -9.33 -5.60
N CYS A 6 -6.29 -9.09 -4.30
CA CYS A 6 -6.08 -7.79 -3.67
C CYS A 6 -4.74 -7.85 -2.92
N LEU A 7 -3.94 -6.79 -3.03
CA LEU A 7 -2.70 -6.64 -2.26
C LEU A 7 -2.93 -5.61 -1.16
N ASP A 8 -2.73 -6.02 0.09
CA ASP A 8 -2.75 -5.11 1.24
C ASP A 8 -1.33 -4.83 1.72
N THR A 9 -0.95 -3.55 1.80
CA THR A 9 0.41 -3.14 2.18
C THR A 9 0.77 -3.48 3.62
N ALA A 10 -0.16 -3.36 4.57
CA ALA A 10 0.07 -3.73 5.96
C ALA A 10 0.21 -5.26 6.09
N HIS A 11 -0.62 -6.03 5.37
CA HIS A 11 -0.56 -7.48 5.43
C HIS A 11 0.74 -8.05 4.86
N ILE A 12 1.19 -7.59 3.68
CA ILE A 12 2.45 -8.10 3.11
C ILE A 12 3.64 -7.70 3.99
N PHE A 13 3.59 -6.52 4.63
CA PHE A 13 4.62 -6.11 5.58
C PHE A 13 4.63 -6.98 6.83
N ALA A 14 3.47 -7.25 7.43
CA ALA A 14 3.31 -8.15 8.56
C ALA A 14 3.70 -9.60 8.21
N ALA A 15 3.54 -10.02 6.94
CA ALA A 15 3.98 -11.31 6.43
C ALA A 15 5.50 -11.38 6.16
N GLY A 16 6.19 -10.23 6.17
CA GLY A 16 7.66 -10.15 6.09
C GLY A 16 8.21 -9.52 4.81
N TYR A 17 7.38 -9.14 3.86
CA TYR A 17 7.82 -8.46 2.64
C TYR A 17 8.27 -7.03 2.97
N ASP A 18 9.49 -6.70 2.60
CA ASP A 18 10.03 -5.36 2.83
C ASP A 18 9.55 -4.40 1.74
N ILE A 19 8.91 -3.32 2.17
CA ILE A 19 8.42 -2.22 1.33
C ILE A 19 8.75 -0.86 1.96
N GLY A 20 9.66 -0.81 2.94
CA GLY A 20 9.99 0.41 3.70
C GLY A 20 10.91 1.40 2.98
N SER A 21 11.51 1.01 1.86
CA SER A 21 12.38 1.85 1.04
C SER A 21 12.08 1.70 -0.46
N ASP A 22 12.54 2.65 -1.26
CA ASP A 22 12.35 2.65 -2.72
C ASP A 22 12.93 1.39 -3.39
N SER A 23 14.06 0.87 -2.91
CA SER A 23 14.67 -0.34 -3.45
C SER A 23 13.89 -1.59 -3.02
N ALA A 24 13.46 -1.65 -1.76
CA ALA A 24 12.70 -2.75 -1.20
C ALA A 24 11.33 -2.91 -1.86
N VAL A 25 10.56 -1.82 -1.98
CA VAL A 25 9.23 -1.87 -2.62
C VAL A 25 9.33 -2.33 -4.08
N LYS A 26 10.33 -1.83 -4.84
CA LYS A 26 10.56 -2.27 -6.21
C LYS A 26 10.90 -3.76 -6.28
N LYS A 27 11.68 -4.28 -5.33
CA LYS A 27 12.01 -5.71 -5.23
C LYS A 27 10.76 -6.55 -4.97
N THR A 28 9.99 -6.19 -3.94
CA THR A 28 8.76 -6.91 -3.56
C THR A 28 7.73 -6.93 -4.68
N PHE A 29 7.49 -5.80 -5.36
CA PHE A 29 6.52 -5.77 -6.46
C PHE A 29 7.00 -6.48 -7.73
N ARG A 30 8.32 -6.56 -7.99
CA ARG A 30 8.85 -7.44 -9.05
C ARG A 30 8.63 -8.91 -8.72
N GLU A 31 8.82 -9.29 -7.47
CA GLU A 31 8.56 -10.67 -7.03
C GLU A 31 7.07 -11.02 -7.14
N PHE A 32 6.18 -10.13 -6.73
CA PHE A 32 4.74 -10.29 -6.92
C PHE A 32 4.36 -10.52 -8.39
N ASP A 33 4.88 -9.70 -9.31
CA ASP A 33 4.59 -9.85 -10.74
C ASP A 33 5.14 -11.17 -11.31
N ARG A 34 6.30 -11.62 -10.83
CA ARG A 34 6.89 -12.89 -11.24
C ARG A 34 6.10 -14.11 -10.75
N VAL A 35 5.59 -14.08 -9.52
CA VAL A 35 4.97 -15.25 -8.86
C VAL A 35 3.46 -15.30 -9.09
N VAL A 36 2.78 -14.18 -8.93
CA VAL A 36 1.30 -14.09 -9.00
C VAL A 36 0.84 -13.56 -10.36
N GLY A 37 1.61 -12.63 -10.93
CA GLY A 37 1.26 -11.92 -12.15
C GLY A 37 0.38 -10.71 -11.85
N ARG A 38 0.87 -9.52 -12.21
CA ARG A 38 0.15 -8.25 -12.02
C ARG A 38 -1.20 -8.21 -12.74
N ALA A 39 -1.37 -8.96 -13.82
CA ALA A 39 -2.65 -9.06 -14.53
C ALA A 39 -3.81 -9.54 -13.64
N ARG A 40 -3.51 -10.23 -12.52
CA ARG A 40 -4.50 -10.68 -11.53
C ARG A 40 -4.79 -9.64 -10.45
N LEU A 41 -4.01 -8.56 -10.35
CA LEU A 41 -4.19 -7.54 -9.32
C LEU A 41 -5.43 -6.68 -9.62
N ALA A 42 -6.48 -6.85 -8.84
CA ALA A 42 -7.74 -6.13 -9.01
C ALA A 42 -7.90 -4.93 -8.06
N ALA A 43 -7.21 -4.93 -6.92
CA ALA A 43 -7.28 -3.84 -5.93
C ALA A 43 -6.00 -3.78 -5.09
N ILE A 44 -5.76 -2.61 -4.49
CA ILE A 44 -4.72 -2.41 -3.48
C ILE A 44 -5.34 -1.79 -2.24
N HIS A 45 -5.12 -2.37 -1.08
CA HIS A 45 -5.42 -1.70 0.19
C HIS A 45 -4.16 -0.96 0.67
N LEU A 46 -4.30 0.34 0.88
CA LEU A 46 -3.23 1.22 1.30
C LEU A 46 -3.32 1.45 2.81
N ASN A 47 -2.65 0.58 3.54
CA ASN A 47 -2.60 0.59 4.99
C ASN A 47 -1.14 0.67 5.43
N ASP A 48 -0.80 1.66 6.25
CA ASP A 48 0.48 1.64 6.97
C ASP A 48 0.38 0.62 8.12
N SER A 49 1.49 0.20 8.71
CA SER A 49 1.49 -0.81 9.78
C SER A 49 1.91 -0.20 11.11
N LYS A 50 1.14 -0.41 12.17
CA LYS A 50 1.56 -0.12 13.55
C LYS A 50 2.59 -1.14 14.06
N SER A 51 2.59 -2.33 13.48
CA SER A 51 3.44 -3.45 13.90
C SER A 51 4.70 -3.52 13.05
N ALA A 52 5.78 -4.04 13.63
CA ALA A 52 7.03 -4.28 12.91
C ALA A 52 6.86 -5.29 11.76
N ARG A 53 7.78 -5.26 10.78
CA ARG A 53 7.84 -6.21 9.67
C ARG A 53 7.94 -7.64 10.19
N ALA A 54 7.30 -8.59 9.50
CA ALA A 54 7.26 -10.01 9.86
C ALA A 54 6.63 -10.33 11.24
N SER A 55 5.94 -9.36 11.86
CA SER A 55 5.27 -9.56 13.16
C SER A 55 4.09 -10.53 13.11
N ARG A 56 3.50 -10.77 11.93
CA ARG A 56 2.23 -11.50 11.76
C ARG A 56 1.06 -10.89 12.55
N VAL A 57 1.16 -9.60 12.88
CA VAL A 57 0.13 -8.86 13.60
C VAL A 57 -0.47 -7.82 12.67
N ASP A 58 -1.75 -8.00 12.37
CA ASP A 58 -2.51 -7.08 11.53
C ASP A 58 -3.04 -5.89 12.35
N ARG A 59 -2.31 -4.76 12.27
CA ARG A 59 -2.69 -3.50 12.92
C ARG A 59 -2.38 -2.33 12.01
N HIS A 60 -3.42 -1.78 11.39
CA HIS A 60 -3.28 -0.65 10.48
C HIS A 60 -2.92 0.67 11.19
N ALA A 61 -2.05 1.44 10.55
CA ALA A 61 -1.68 2.82 10.88
C ALA A 61 -2.11 3.77 9.76
N HIS A 62 -2.18 5.07 10.07
CA HIS A 62 -2.37 6.09 9.05
C HIS A 62 -1.13 6.22 8.15
N ILE A 63 -1.33 6.74 6.94
CA ILE A 63 -0.29 6.80 5.89
C ILE A 63 0.93 7.61 6.37
N GLY A 64 2.10 6.97 6.44
CA GLY A 64 3.35 7.56 6.89
C GLY A 64 3.44 7.75 8.42
N LYS A 65 2.57 7.09 9.19
CA LYS A 65 2.53 7.12 10.66
C LYS A 65 2.79 5.75 11.28
N GLY A 66 3.17 4.77 10.47
CA GLY A 66 3.58 3.44 10.90
C GLY A 66 5.00 3.09 10.46
N GLU A 67 5.29 1.80 10.58
CA GLU A 67 6.59 1.17 10.34
C GLU A 67 6.91 1.00 8.83
N ILE A 68 5.92 1.15 7.93
CA ILE A 68 6.17 1.07 6.48
C ILE A 68 6.76 2.40 5.98
N GLY A 69 6.31 3.53 6.53
CA GLY A 69 6.70 4.86 6.06
C GLY A 69 6.16 5.20 4.68
N LEU A 70 6.73 6.20 4.00
CA LEU A 70 6.14 6.79 2.79
C LEU A 70 6.60 6.16 1.46
N ALA A 71 7.65 5.33 1.47
CA ALA A 71 8.26 4.82 0.23
C ALA A 71 7.28 3.94 -0.58
N ALA A 72 6.62 2.98 0.07
CA ALA A 72 5.64 2.11 -0.56
C ALA A 72 4.50 2.90 -1.21
N PHE A 73 3.92 3.84 -0.46
CA PHE A 73 2.82 4.66 -0.93
C PHE A 73 3.23 5.55 -2.09
N ARG A 74 4.42 6.18 -2.03
CA ARG A 74 4.95 6.97 -3.15
C ARG A 74 5.13 6.13 -4.40
N PHE A 75 5.68 4.93 -4.27
CA PHE A 75 5.84 4.01 -5.39
C PHE A 75 4.50 3.64 -6.01
N ILE A 76 3.53 3.19 -5.20
CA ILE A 76 2.22 2.75 -5.69
C ILE A 76 1.46 3.91 -6.36
N MET A 77 1.52 5.11 -5.78
CA MET A 77 0.79 6.28 -6.29
C MET A 77 1.34 6.83 -7.61
N ASN A 78 2.61 6.56 -7.94
CA ASN A 78 3.28 7.10 -9.14
C ASN A 78 3.52 6.05 -10.24
N ASP A 79 3.41 4.75 -9.94
CA ASP A 79 3.63 3.73 -10.95
C ASP A 79 2.42 3.64 -11.91
N ARG A 80 2.67 3.95 -13.19
CA ARG A 80 1.65 3.90 -14.26
C ARG A 80 0.93 2.56 -14.33
N ARG A 81 1.60 1.47 -13.94
CA ARG A 81 1.06 0.11 -13.91
C ARG A 81 -0.08 -0.07 -12.93
N PHE A 82 -0.19 0.79 -11.92
CA PHE A 82 -1.26 0.74 -10.92
C PHE A 82 -2.29 1.85 -11.11
N ARG A 83 -2.16 2.71 -12.12
CA ARG A 83 -3.01 3.92 -12.28
C ARG A 83 -4.51 3.63 -12.22
N THR A 84 -4.96 2.60 -12.92
CA THR A 84 -6.38 2.19 -13.00
C THR A 84 -6.81 1.22 -11.90
N ILE A 85 -5.88 0.71 -11.09
CA ILE A 85 -6.20 -0.21 -10.01
C ILE A 85 -6.84 0.60 -8.86
N PRO A 86 -8.03 0.24 -8.35
CA PRO A 86 -8.63 0.90 -7.20
C PRO A 86 -7.73 0.77 -5.97
N LYS A 87 -7.60 1.87 -5.22
CA LYS A 87 -6.89 1.90 -3.94
C LYS A 87 -7.87 2.22 -2.81
N VAL A 88 -7.89 1.39 -1.78
CA VAL A 88 -8.83 1.50 -0.64
C VAL A 88 -8.05 1.80 0.64
N LEU A 89 -8.57 2.70 1.47
CA LEU A 89 -8.01 3.01 2.79
C LEU A 89 -8.80 2.26 3.87
N GLU A 90 -8.14 1.42 4.64
CA GLU A 90 -8.70 0.72 5.81
C GLU A 90 -7.97 1.12 7.09
N THR A 91 -7.30 2.26 7.06
CA THR A 91 -6.65 2.88 8.21
C THR A 91 -7.67 3.20 9.31
N PRO A 92 -7.27 3.34 10.59
CA PRO A 92 -8.21 3.66 11.68
C PRO A 92 -9.11 4.86 11.37
N LYS A 93 -10.37 4.83 11.84
CA LYS A 93 -11.37 5.87 11.55
C LYS A 93 -11.92 6.49 12.83
N GLY A 94 -12.09 7.80 12.83
CA GLY A 94 -12.94 8.50 13.80
C GLY A 94 -14.39 8.58 13.33
N LYS A 95 -15.28 9.03 14.21
CA LYS A 95 -16.73 9.16 13.95
C LYS A 95 -17.06 10.01 12.71
N GLU A 96 -16.23 11.00 12.42
CA GLU A 96 -16.41 11.95 11.31
C GLU A 96 -15.54 11.62 10.08
N MET A 97 -14.82 10.50 10.07
CA MET A 97 -13.96 10.08 8.95
C MET A 97 -12.90 11.11 8.52
N LYS A 98 -12.52 12.04 9.41
CA LYS A 98 -11.52 13.08 9.14
C LYS A 98 -10.16 12.49 8.76
N GLU A 99 -9.85 11.31 9.30
CA GLU A 99 -8.63 10.58 9.05
C GLU A 99 -8.51 10.14 7.59
N ASP A 100 -9.63 9.84 6.92
CA ASP A 100 -9.60 9.50 5.49
C ASP A 100 -9.29 10.69 4.62
N VAL A 101 -9.86 11.84 4.94
CA VAL A 101 -9.55 13.10 4.25
C VAL A 101 -8.06 13.43 4.42
N MET A 102 -7.52 13.24 5.64
CA MET A 102 -6.09 13.41 5.91
C MET A 102 -5.24 12.44 5.10
N ASN A 103 -5.56 11.14 5.10
CA ASN A 103 -4.78 10.12 4.39
C ASN A 103 -4.84 10.31 2.88
N LEU A 104 -6.01 10.64 2.32
CA LEU A 104 -6.16 10.98 0.91
C LEU A 104 -5.33 12.22 0.53
N ARG A 105 -5.31 13.25 1.39
CA ARG A 105 -4.45 14.42 1.18
C ARG A 105 -2.97 14.05 1.18
N THR A 106 -2.53 13.21 2.11
CA THR A 106 -1.15 12.71 2.16
C THR A 106 -0.82 11.96 0.88
N LEU A 107 -1.63 10.98 0.47
CA LEU A 107 -1.39 10.18 -0.74
C LEU A 107 -1.34 11.04 -2.01
N ARG A 108 -2.26 12.01 -2.16
CA ARG A 108 -2.27 12.92 -3.32
C ARG A 108 -1.02 13.79 -3.38
N LYS A 109 -0.48 14.23 -2.24
CA LYS A 109 0.81 14.97 -2.19
C LYS A 109 2.01 14.12 -2.59
N LEU A 110 1.90 12.79 -2.58
CA LEU A 110 2.99 11.91 -3.01
C LEU A 110 3.09 11.78 -4.54
N ILE A 111 2.05 12.18 -5.28
CA ILE A 111 2.03 12.13 -6.75
C ILE A 111 2.93 13.24 -7.30
N THR A 112 3.96 12.88 -8.05
CA THR A 112 4.95 13.82 -8.61
C THR A 112 4.67 14.20 -10.06
N GLN A 113 3.70 13.55 -10.70
CA GLN A 113 3.23 13.92 -12.03
C GLN A 113 1.94 14.73 -11.88
N SER A 114 1.97 16.01 -12.26
CA SER A 114 0.74 16.79 -12.44
C SER A 114 -0.18 16.07 -13.43
N PRO A 115 -1.52 16.20 -13.27
CA PRO A 115 -2.50 15.61 -14.20
C PRO A 115 -2.22 15.95 -15.66
#